data_AF-A0A0D2M744-F1
#
_entry.id   AF-A0A0D2M744-F1
#
_cell.length_a   1.000
_cell.length_b   1.000
_cell.length_c   1.000
_cell.angle_alpha   90.00
_cell.angle_beta   90.00
_cell.angle_gamma   90.00
#
_symmetry.space_group_name_H-M   'P 1'
#
loop_
_entity.id
_entity.type
_entity.pdbx_description
1 polymer ?
#
loop_
_entity_poly.entity_id
_entity_poly.type
_entity_poly.pdbx_seq_one_letter_code
_entity_poly.pdbx_strand_id
1 'polypeptide(L)'
;MELKAKISAIIAGAKETSKAEAESVEGGGPQVTEADIANIVAQWTGIPIEKVSSDETERLIKMEEVLHGRVIGQDEAVSAIARAIRRARVGLKNPNRPIASFIFAGPTGVGKSELAKTLASYYFGSEEAMHAGG
;
A
#
# COMPACT_ATOMS: atom_id res chain seq x y z
N MET A 1 -18.00 -65.43 0.09
CA MET A 1 -16.98 -64.46 0.51
C MET A 1 -16.72 -63.40 -0.59
N GLU A 2 -17.74 -63.00 -1.36
CA GLU A 2 -17.59 -61.98 -2.42
C GLU A 2 -18.57 -60.80 -2.28
N LEU A 3 -19.70 -60.97 -1.58
CA LEU A 3 -20.69 -59.89 -1.42
C LEU A 3 -20.21 -58.75 -0.52
N LYS A 4 -19.54 -59.03 0.61
CA LYS A 4 -19.05 -57.99 1.52
C LYS A 4 -17.99 -57.09 0.86
N ALA A 5 -17.14 -57.67 0.01
CA ALA A 5 -16.11 -56.93 -0.73
C ALA A 5 -16.72 -56.04 -1.82
N LYS A 6 -17.78 -56.51 -2.50
CA LYS A 6 -18.54 -55.69 -3.45
C LYS A 6 -19.28 -54.54 -2.76
N ILE A 7 -19.87 -54.79 -1.58
CA ILE A 7 -20.56 -53.76 -0.79
C ILE A 7 -19.58 -52.68 -0.31
N SER A 8 -18.38 -53.04 0.15
CA SER A 8 -17.38 -52.04 0.57
C SER A 8 -16.82 -51.23 -0.60
N ALA A 9 -16.67 -51.84 -1.78
CA ALA A 9 -16.22 -51.12 -2.98
C ALA A 9 -17.29 -50.12 -3.46
N ILE A 10 -18.57 -50.46 -3.36
CA ILE A 10 -19.69 -49.56 -3.68
C ILE A 10 -19.76 -48.39 -2.68
N ILE A 11 -19.54 -48.64 -1.39
CA ILE A 11 -19.53 -47.59 -0.35
C ILE A 11 -18.31 -46.67 -0.49
N ALA A 12 -17.15 -47.20 -0.87
CA ALA A 12 -15.94 -46.41 -1.10
C ALA A 12 -16.07 -45.54 -2.36
N GLY A 13 -16.62 -46.08 -3.46
CA GLY A 13 -16.90 -45.32 -4.68
C GLY A 13 -17.96 -44.23 -4.48
N ALA A 14 -18.99 -44.47 -3.67
CA ALA A 14 -19.97 -43.45 -3.31
C ALA A 14 -19.37 -42.27 -2.52
N LYS A 15 -18.26 -42.47 -1.82
CA LYS A 15 -17.57 -41.40 -1.08
C LYS A 15 -16.72 -40.51 -1.98
N GLU A 16 -16.30 -41.00 -3.14
CA GLU A 16 -15.44 -40.25 -4.08
C GLU A 16 -16.22 -39.59 -5.24
N THR A 17 -17.44 -40.06 -5.58
CA THR A 17 -18.13 -39.64 -6.82
C THR A 17 -19.44 -38.83 -6.66
N SER A 18 -19.88 -38.51 -5.44
CA SER A 18 -21.15 -37.78 -5.24
C SER A 18 -20.98 -36.69 -4.16
N LYS A 19 -20.28 -35.57 -4.33
CA LYS A 19 -19.71 -34.83 -5.48
C LYS A 19 -20.62 -34.54 -6.68
N ALA A 20 -21.91 -34.85 -6.61
CA ALA A 20 -22.87 -34.43 -7.62
C ALA A 20 -24.26 -34.35 -6.97
N GLU A 21 -24.95 -33.23 -7.17
CA GLU A 21 -26.42 -33.16 -7.19
C GLU A 21 -27.18 -33.12 -5.84
N ALA A 22 -26.84 -32.21 -4.93
CA ALA A 22 -27.76 -31.72 -3.90
C ALA A 22 -27.70 -30.18 -3.81
N GLU A 23 -28.26 -29.54 -4.83
CA GLU A 23 -28.45 -28.10 -5.01
C GLU A 23 -29.48 -27.58 -3.99
N SER A 24 -29.26 -26.47 -3.30
CA SER A 24 -29.46 -25.12 -3.88
C SER A 24 -28.79 -24.07 -2.99
N VAL A 25 -27.74 -23.43 -3.51
CA VAL A 25 -26.92 -22.36 -2.90
C VAL A 25 -25.90 -22.80 -1.83
N GLU A 26 -25.00 -23.74 -2.16
CA GLU A 26 -23.71 -23.89 -1.44
C GLU A 26 -22.57 -24.14 -2.45
N GLY A 27 -22.22 -23.11 -3.20
CA GLY A 27 -21.14 -23.15 -4.18
C GLY A 27 -19.77 -23.11 -3.51
N GLY A 28 -19.23 -24.28 -3.16
CA GLY A 28 -17.80 -24.49 -2.84
C GLY A 28 -16.90 -24.40 -4.07
N GLY A 29 -17.11 -23.41 -4.95
CA GLY A 29 -16.13 -23.00 -5.94
C GLY A 29 -14.97 -22.28 -5.25
N PRO A 30 -13.83 -22.04 -5.95
CA PRO A 30 -12.78 -21.19 -5.40
C PRO A 30 -13.39 -19.86 -4.92
N GLN A 31 -13.35 -19.63 -3.62
CA GLN A 31 -13.81 -18.38 -3.02
C GLN A 31 -12.75 -17.32 -3.25
N VAL A 32 -13.17 -16.20 -3.81
CA VAL A 32 -12.33 -15.03 -3.96
C VAL A 32 -12.26 -14.34 -2.60
N THR A 33 -11.08 -14.33 -2.00
CA THR A 33 -10.78 -13.59 -0.77
C THR A 33 -10.32 -12.17 -1.08
N GLU A 34 -10.32 -11.29 -0.07
CA GLU A 34 -9.75 -9.94 -0.21
C GLU A 34 -8.28 -9.98 -0.65
N ALA A 35 -7.52 -10.99 -0.21
CA ALA A 35 -6.14 -11.21 -0.62
C ALA A 35 -6.00 -11.54 -2.12
N ASP A 36 -6.98 -12.25 -2.70
CA ASP A 36 -6.98 -12.58 -4.13
C ASP A 36 -7.26 -11.33 -4.98
N ILE A 37 -8.23 -10.51 -4.56
CA ILE A 37 -8.52 -9.22 -5.21
C ILE A 37 -7.30 -8.31 -5.12
N ALA A 38 -6.71 -8.22 -3.93
CA ALA A 38 -5.50 -7.46 -3.66
C ALA A 38 -4.37 -7.86 -4.61
N ASN A 39 -4.09 -9.16 -4.74
CA ASN A 39 -3.03 -9.66 -5.63
C ASN A 39 -3.24 -9.29 -7.09
N ILE A 40 -4.47 -9.45 -7.61
CA ILE A 40 -4.80 -9.09 -9.01
C ILE A 40 -4.63 -7.58 -9.23
N VAL A 41 -5.16 -6.76 -8.31
CA VAL A 41 -5.06 -5.29 -8.41
C VAL A 41 -3.61 -4.84 -8.32
N ALA A 42 -2.80 -5.42 -7.43
CA ALA A 42 -1.38 -5.11 -7.32
C ALA A 42 -0.61 -5.51 -8.59
N GLN A 43 -0.94 -6.65 -9.21
CA GLN A 43 -0.33 -7.07 -10.48
C GLN A 43 -0.69 -6.13 -11.64
N TRP A 44 -1.94 -5.69 -11.74
CA TRP A 44 -2.37 -4.77 -12.80
C TRP A 44 -1.83 -3.35 -12.61
N THR A 45 -1.82 -2.86 -11.36
CA THR A 45 -1.42 -1.49 -11.06
C THR A 45 0.09 -1.35 -10.84
N GLY A 46 0.79 -2.44 -10.54
CA GLY A 46 2.18 -2.42 -10.08
C GLY A 46 2.35 -1.82 -8.68
N ILE A 47 1.26 -1.62 -7.93
CA ILE A 47 1.24 -1.02 -6.59
C ILE A 47 1.09 -2.13 -5.54
N PRO A 48 2.13 -2.43 -4.73
CA PRO A 48 2.05 -3.48 -3.71
C PRO A 48 1.21 -3.05 -2.51
N ILE A 49 0.32 -3.93 -2.06
CA ILE A 49 -0.68 -3.63 -1.02
C ILE A 49 -0.09 -3.64 0.40
N GLU A 50 1.01 -4.35 0.63
CA GLU A 50 1.67 -4.42 1.94
C GLU A 50 2.56 -3.20 2.27
N LYS A 51 2.67 -2.19 1.39
CA LYS A 51 3.73 -1.18 1.49
C LYS A 51 3.48 -0.03 2.46
N VAL A 52 2.25 0.15 2.97
CA VAL A 52 1.90 1.31 3.81
C VAL A 52 0.97 0.86 4.94
N SER A 53 1.37 1.06 6.20
CA SER A 53 0.49 0.78 7.34
C SER A 53 -0.68 1.77 7.41
N SER A 54 -1.72 1.44 8.18
CA SER A 54 -2.83 2.37 8.46
C SER A 54 -2.31 3.70 9.02
N ASP A 55 -1.35 3.62 9.94
CA ASP A 55 -0.78 4.79 10.63
C ASP A 55 0.06 5.65 9.68
N GLU A 56 0.82 5.01 8.79
CA GLU A 56 1.58 5.71 7.76
C GLU A 56 0.64 6.36 6.73
N THR A 57 -0.45 5.69 6.36
CA THR A 57 -1.47 6.23 5.45
C THR A 57 -2.11 7.48 6.04
N GLU A 58 -2.53 7.44 7.30
CA GLU A 58 -3.13 8.58 7.98
C GLU A 58 -2.15 9.75 8.07
N ARG A 59 -0.88 9.47 8.38
CA ARG A 59 0.20 10.48 8.35
C ARG A 59 0.27 11.10 6.96
N LEU A 60 0.43 10.31 5.89
CA LEU A 60 0.55 10.81 4.51
C LEU A 60 -0.64 11.68 4.05
N ILE A 61 -1.86 11.38 4.51
CA ILE A 61 -3.06 12.18 4.20
C ILE A 61 -2.98 13.55 4.89
N LYS A 62 -2.54 13.60 6.15
CA LYS A 62 -2.41 14.83 6.95
C LYS A 62 -1.16 15.66 6.65
N MET A 63 -0.28 15.20 5.76
CA MET A 63 1.02 15.83 5.52
C MET A 63 0.92 17.30 5.15
N GLU A 64 0.05 17.68 4.21
CA GLU A 64 -0.07 19.07 3.76
C GLU A 64 -0.52 19.99 4.90
N GLU A 65 -1.51 19.56 5.69
CA GLU A 65 -1.99 20.27 6.86
C GLU A 65 -0.88 20.50 7.90
N VAL A 66 -0.10 19.45 8.20
CA VAL A 66 0.98 19.54 9.19
C VAL A 66 2.11 20.45 8.68
N LEU A 67 2.45 20.40 7.39
CA LEU A 67 3.44 21.30 6.80
C LEU A 67 2.95 22.76 6.84
N HIS A 68 1.67 23.01 6.54
CA HIS A 68 1.07 24.34 6.61
C HIS A 68 0.98 24.92 8.03
N GLY A 69 0.96 24.08 9.06
CA GLY A 69 1.06 24.53 10.45
C GLY A 69 2.35 25.28 10.79
N ARG A 70 3.42 25.06 10.01
CA ARG A 70 4.73 25.72 10.19
C ARG A 70 5.14 26.61 9.02
N VAL A 71 4.68 26.31 7.81
CA VAL A 71 5.01 27.04 6.59
C VAL A 71 3.77 27.77 6.09
N ILE A 72 3.80 29.11 6.19
CA ILE A 72 2.71 29.97 5.71
C ILE A 72 2.94 30.29 4.23
N GLY A 73 1.92 30.05 3.40
CA GLY A 73 2.02 30.15 1.94
C GLY A 73 2.82 28.98 1.33
N GLN A 74 3.43 29.21 0.16
CA GLN A 74 4.17 28.17 -0.58
C GLN A 74 3.32 26.94 -0.93
N ASP A 75 2.01 27.13 -1.19
CA ASP A 75 1.04 26.04 -1.38
C ASP A 75 1.46 25.07 -2.48
N GLU A 76 2.00 25.60 -3.58
CA GLU A 76 2.51 24.78 -4.68
C GLU A 76 3.68 23.89 -4.26
N ALA A 77 4.62 24.41 -3.46
CA ALA A 77 5.75 23.64 -2.97
C ALA A 77 5.31 22.55 -2.01
N VAL A 78 4.40 22.87 -1.07
CA VAL A 78 3.83 21.91 -0.11
C VAL A 78 3.09 20.79 -0.85
N SER A 79 2.22 21.13 -1.80
CA SER A 79 1.46 20.17 -2.59
C SER A 79 2.38 19.29 -3.46
N ALA A 80 3.40 19.88 -4.09
CA ALA A 80 4.37 19.14 -4.89
C ALA A 80 5.15 18.12 -4.06
N ILE A 81 5.57 18.50 -2.85
CA ILE A 81 6.28 17.62 -1.91
C ILE A 81 5.37 16.46 -1.49
N ALA A 82 4.18 16.77 -1.01
CA ALA A 82 3.24 15.77 -0.52
C ALA A 82 2.85 14.77 -1.62
N ARG A 83 2.60 15.27 -2.84
CA ARG A 83 2.32 14.42 -4.00
C ARG A 83 3.50 13.50 -4.34
N ALA A 84 4.73 13.99 -4.31
CA ALA A 84 5.91 13.18 -4.62
C ALA A 84 6.12 12.06 -3.58
N ILE A 85 5.96 12.37 -2.30
CA ILE A 85 6.13 11.39 -1.22
C ILE A 85 5.02 10.33 -1.27
N ARG A 86 3.75 10.74 -1.46
CA ARG A 86 2.63 9.80 -1.62
C ARG A 86 2.89 8.83 -2.76
N ARG A 87 3.32 9.31 -3.94
CA ARG A 87 3.67 8.44 -5.08
C ARG A 87 4.77 7.44 -4.74
N ALA A 88 5.81 7.88 -4.03
CA ALA A 88 6.91 7.01 -3.65
C ALA A 88 6.51 5.90 -2.69
N ARG A 89 5.58 6.18 -1.77
CA ARG A 89 5.08 5.20 -0.78
C ARG A 89 4.17 4.15 -1.40
N VAL A 90 3.36 4.52 -2.39
CA VAL A 90 2.55 3.55 -3.16
C VAL A 90 3.35 2.80 -4.23
N GLY A 91 4.68 2.82 -4.18
CA GLY A 91 5.52 2.07 -5.12
C GLY A 91 5.57 2.62 -6.55
N LEU A 92 5.01 3.81 -6.81
CA LEU A 92 5.08 4.49 -8.11
C LEU A 92 6.39 5.27 -8.32
N LYS A 93 7.47 4.93 -7.57
CA LYS A 93 8.82 5.50 -7.77
C LYS A 93 9.70 4.55 -8.57
N ASN A 94 10.65 5.14 -9.30
CA ASN A 94 11.77 4.38 -9.85
C ASN A 94 12.69 3.94 -8.69
N PRO A 95 13.01 2.64 -8.53
CA PRO A 95 13.88 2.15 -7.45
C PRO A 95 15.31 2.69 -7.53
N ASN A 96 15.78 3.08 -8.72
CA ASN A 96 17.13 3.62 -8.94
C ASN A 96 17.21 5.14 -8.75
N ARG A 97 16.17 5.79 -8.21
CA ARG A 97 16.14 7.23 -7.98
C ARG A 97 15.70 7.56 -6.55
N PRO A 98 16.10 8.73 -6.01
CA PRO A 98 15.59 9.23 -4.75
C PRO A 98 14.05 9.27 -4.73
N ILE A 99 13.46 9.16 -3.54
CA ILE A 99 12.01 9.28 -3.31
C ILE A 99 11.46 10.55 -3.96
N ALA A 100 12.17 11.66 -3.77
CA ALA A 100 11.94 12.92 -4.45
C ALA A 100 13.25 13.74 -4.46
N SER A 101 13.38 14.64 -5.42
CA SER A 101 14.47 15.62 -5.48
C SER A 101 13.82 16.98 -5.70
N PHE A 102 14.11 17.93 -4.80
CA PHE A 102 13.54 19.26 -4.83
C PHE A 102 14.63 20.31 -4.92
N ILE A 103 14.35 21.38 -5.65
CA ILE A 103 15.16 22.60 -5.68
C ILE A 103 14.26 23.74 -5.24
N PHE A 104 14.60 24.38 -4.12
CA PHE A 104 13.89 25.56 -3.65
C PHE A 104 14.65 26.82 -4.07
N ALA A 105 14.03 27.64 -4.92
CA ALA A 105 14.61 28.89 -5.43
C ALA A 105 13.77 30.11 -5.06
N GLY A 106 14.39 31.29 -4.97
CA GLY A 106 13.70 32.58 -4.75
C GLY A 106 14.44 33.53 -3.78
N PRO A 107 13.84 34.65 -3.38
CA PRO A 107 14.43 35.62 -2.46
C PRO A 107 14.73 35.04 -1.07
N THR A 108 15.62 35.66 -0.30
CA THR A 108 15.85 35.27 1.11
C THR A 108 14.61 35.56 1.97
N GLY A 109 14.45 34.83 3.08
CA GLY A 109 13.37 35.07 4.05
C GLY A 109 11.97 34.52 3.69
N VAL A 110 11.78 33.94 2.50
CA VAL A 110 10.45 33.43 2.06
C VAL A 110 10.08 32.02 2.55
N GLY A 111 10.87 31.43 3.47
CA GLY A 111 10.54 30.13 4.09
C GLY A 111 11.10 28.87 3.42
N LYS A 112 11.99 28.97 2.42
CA LYS A 112 12.60 27.79 1.75
C LYS A 112 13.28 26.81 2.71
N SER A 113 14.15 27.34 3.58
CA SER A 113 14.86 26.52 4.58
C SER A 113 13.91 25.99 5.64
N GLU A 114 12.86 26.74 5.99
CA GLU A 114 11.86 26.31 6.96
C GLU A 114 11.02 25.15 6.42
N LEU A 115 10.68 25.18 5.13
CA LEU A 115 10.00 24.08 4.46
C LEU A 115 10.85 22.79 4.46
N ALA A 116 12.16 22.91 4.22
CA ALA A 116 13.07 21.77 4.28
C ALA A 116 13.18 21.18 5.70
N LYS A 117 13.31 22.02 6.73
CA LYS A 117 13.37 21.58 8.14
C LYS A 117 12.06 20.95 8.60
N THR A 118 10.94 21.58 8.26
CA THR A 118 9.59 21.09 8.61
C THR A 118 9.37 19.72 7.97
N LEU A 119 9.77 19.55 6.70
CA LEU A 119 9.71 18.26 6.04
C LEU A 119 10.61 17.21 6.73
N ALA A 120 11.83 17.58 7.10
CA ALA A 120 12.75 16.67 7.78
C ALA A 120 12.20 16.23 9.15
N SER A 121 11.71 17.18 9.96
CA SER A 121 11.04 16.91 11.23
C SER A 121 9.82 16.01 11.03
N TYR A 122 8.98 16.32 10.05
CA TYR A 122 7.76 15.58 9.78
C TYR A 122 8.03 14.16 9.28
N TYR A 123 9.04 13.95 8.45
CA TYR A 123 9.25 12.66 7.78
C TYR A 123 10.27 11.77 8.49
N PHE A 124 11.33 12.36 9.06
CA PHE A 124 12.42 11.64 9.76
C PHE A 124 12.37 11.81 11.28
N GLY A 125 11.47 12.64 11.83
CA GLY A 125 11.35 12.86 13.27
C GLY A 125 12.37 13.85 13.85
N SER A 126 13.27 14.40 13.02
CA SER A 126 14.26 15.40 13.44
C SER A 126 14.55 16.40 12.31
N GLU A 127 14.71 17.67 12.66
CA GLU A 127 15.19 18.69 11.71
C GLU A 127 16.65 18.46 11.30
N GLU A 128 17.45 17.85 12.18
CA GLU A 128 18.87 17.57 11.96
C GLU A 128 19.08 16.51 10.89
N ALA A 129 18.04 15.69 10.63
CA ALA A 129 18.03 14.70 9.56
C ALA A 129 18.18 15.33 8.15
N MET A 130 18.06 16.67 8.02
CA MET A 130 18.32 17.38 6.77
C MET A 130 19.75 17.16 6.23
N HIS A 131 20.73 16.85 7.09
CA HIS A 131 22.13 16.58 6.71
C HIS A 131 22.55 15.12 6.89
N ALA A 132 21.63 14.24 7.29
CA ALA A 132 21.96 12.85 7.53
C ALA A 132 22.09 12.09 6.20
N GLY A 133 23.28 12.20 5.59
CA GLY A 133 23.80 11.18 4.71
C GLY A 133 24.26 10.00 5.55
N GLY A 134 23.41 8.97 5.62
CA GLY A 134 23.68 7.67 6.23
C GLY A 134 22.83 6.62 5.55
#